data_AF-M3GSZ6-F1
#
_entry.id   AF-M3GSZ6-F1
#
_cell.length_a   1.000
_cell.length_b   1.000
_cell.length_c   1.000
_cell.angle_alpha   90.00
_cell.angle_beta   90.00
_cell.angle_gamma   90.00
#
_symmetry.space_group_name_H-M   'P 1'
#
loop_
_entity.id
_entity.type
_entity.pdbx_description
1 polymer ?
#
loop_
_entity_poly.entity_id
_entity_poly.type
_entity_poly.pdbx_seq_one_letter_code
_entity_poly.pdbx_strand_id
1 'polypeptide(L)'
;MAVISSLENVDPRLVLFFQDLKRSLPSVYVFESRRSWARQAKLYAACKAGSGSCPAAAPGSSAHQYGRALDVNGFSAQRDRKTIESVLIRHPDIEWGVDWKVVDPPHFQIRNWSRGLSFSEKIFDGGLWVWAVIAIILIYILVR
;
A
#
# COMPACT_ATOMS: atom_id res chain seq x y z
N MET A 1 3.76 -4.60 -14.97
CA MET A 1 4.38 -4.66 -13.63
C MET A 1 3.71 -5.77 -12.87
N ALA A 2 4.47 -6.79 -12.48
CA ALA A 2 3.94 -7.89 -11.67
C ALA A 2 3.53 -7.38 -10.29
N VAL A 3 2.57 -8.07 -9.67
CA VAL A 3 2.24 -7.88 -8.26
C VAL A 3 3.41 -8.44 -7.43
N ILE A 4 3.86 -7.69 -6.42
CA ILE A 4 4.91 -8.14 -5.51
C ILE A 4 4.23 -8.71 -4.27
N SER A 5 4.47 -9.98 -3.97
CA SER A 5 3.92 -10.66 -2.78
C SER A 5 4.99 -10.99 -1.73
N SER A 6 6.27 -10.67 -1.99
CA SER A 6 7.35 -10.86 -1.03
C SER A 6 7.27 -9.82 0.10
N LEU A 7 7.80 -10.15 1.27
CA LEU A 7 7.89 -9.22 2.41
C LEU A 7 9.18 -8.40 2.40
N GLU A 8 9.92 -8.42 1.29
CA GLU A 8 11.14 -7.64 1.13
C GLU A 8 10.84 -6.15 1.10
N ASN A 9 11.64 -5.36 1.83
CA ASN A 9 11.50 -3.90 1.94
C ASN A 9 10.11 -3.45 2.44
N VAL A 10 9.42 -4.31 3.20
CA VAL A 10 8.20 -3.98 3.95
C VAL A 10 8.58 -3.55 5.37
N ASP A 11 7.82 -2.64 5.96
CA ASP A 11 7.97 -2.24 7.35
C ASP A 11 8.00 -3.47 8.28
N PRO A 12 9.03 -3.63 9.14
CA PRO A 12 9.14 -4.78 10.02
C PRO A 12 7.91 -5.02 10.91
N ARG A 13 7.16 -3.96 11.25
CA ARG A 13 5.94 -4.07 12.06
C ARG A 13 4.83 -4.81 11.31
N LEU A 14 4.69 -4.55 10.00
CA LEU A 14 3.77 -5.29 9.14
C LEU A 14 4.21 -6.74 8.93
N VAL A 15 5.53 -6.98 8.85
CA VAL A 15 6.07 -8.35 8.75
C VAL A 15 5.73 -9.14 10.01
N LEU A 16 5.96 -8.58 11.19
CA LEU A 16 5.62 -9.21 12.47
C LEU A 16 4.11 -9.46 12.58
N PHE A 17 3.29 -8.48 12.22
CA PHE A 17 1.84 -8.64 12.16
C PHE A 17 1.41 -9.77 11.23
N PHE A 18 1.93 -9.83 10.01
CA PHE A 18 1.58 -10.88 9.07
C PHE A 18 1.98 -12.27 9.56
N GLN A 19 3.16 -12.40 10.19
CA GLN A 19 3.58 -13.67 10.80
C GLN A 19 2.61 -14.12 11.89
N ASP A 20 2.17 -13.21 12.75
CA ASP A 20 1.18 -13.50 13.78
C ASP A 20 -0.19 -13.83 13.20
N LEU A 21 -0.63 -13.09 12.19
CA LEU A 21 -1.88 -13.35 11.47
C LEU A 21 -1.84 -14.74 10.84
N LYS A 22 -0.72 -15.11 10.21
CA LYS A 22 -0.51 -16.43 9.59
C LYS A 22 -0.51 -17.58 10.60
N ARG A 23 -0.03 -17.35 11.83
CA ARG A 23 -0.13 -18.34 12.92
C ARG A 23 -1.58 -18.55 13.36
N SER A 24 -2.36 -17.48 13.45
CA SER A 24 -3.76 -17.54 13.86
C SER A 24 -4.70 -18.03 12.74
N LEU A 25 -4.38 -17.71 11.49
CA LEU A 25 -5.15 -18.08 10.29
C LEU A 25 -4.20 -18.65 9.22
N PRO A 26 -3.89 -19.96 9.26
CA PRO A 26 -2.90 -20.57 8.37
C PRO A 26 -3.21 -20.46 6.87
N SER A 27 -4.46 -20.19 6.48
CA SER A 27 -4.87 -20.01 5.08
C SER A 27 -4.45 -18.67 4.48
N VAL A 28 -4.09 -17.67 5.29
CA VAL A 28 -3.81 -16.32 4.78
C VAL A 28 -2.52 -16.27 3.95
N TYR A 29 -2.48 -15.39 2.95
CA TYR A 29 -1.27 -15.13 2.17
C TYR A 29 -1.22 -13.68 1.71
N VAL A 30 -0.01 -13.15 1.54
CA VAL A 30 0.19 -11.81 0.98
C VAL A 30 -0.13 -11.86 -0.51
N PHE A 31 -1.15 -11.11 -0.92
CA PHE A 31 -1.45 -10.89 -2.33
C PHE A 31 -0.56 -9.79 -2.90
N GLU A 32 -0.49 -8.64 -2.23
CA GLU A 32 0.34 -7.51 -2.65
C GLU A 32 1.00 -6.82 -1.44
N SER A 33 2.30 -6.55 -1.54
CA SER A 33 3.07 -5.84 -0.53
C SER A 33 3.52 -4.47 -1.05
N ARG A 34 4.72 -4.38 -1.64
CA ARG A 34 5.18 -3.15 -2.28
C ARG A 34 4.54 -2.97 -3.65
N ARG A 35 4.23 -1.72 -3.97
CA ARG A 35 3.66 -1.35 -5.27
C ARG A 35 4.46 -0.21 -5.88
N SER A 36 4.94 -0.38 -7.11
CA SER A 36 5.65 0.68 -7.81
C SER A 36 4.74 1.87 -8.13
N TRP A 37 5.33 3.06 -8.26
CA TRP A 37 4.61 4.28 -8.65
C TRP A 37 3.81 4.08 -9.94
N ALA A 38 4.42 3.49 -10.98
CA ALA A 38 3.74 3.29 -12.26
C ALA A 38 2.59 2.28 -12.18
N ARG A 39 2.69 1.28 -11.29
CA ARG A 39 1.56 0.37 -11.03
C ARG A 39 0.41 1.13 -10.34
N GLN A 40 0.72 1.98 -9.35
CA GLN A 40 -0.29 2.82 -8.71
C GLN A 40 -0.95 3.78 -9.71
N ALA A 41 -0.17 4.41 -10.60
CA ALA A 41 -0.69 5.26 -11.67
C ALA A 41 -1.65 4.51 -12.60
N LYS A 42 -1.32 3.28 -12.97
CA LYS A 42 -2.21 2.44 -13.78
C LYS A 42 -3.52 2.11 -13.06
N LEU A 43 -3.45 1.74 -11.77
CA LEU A 43 -4.65 1.45 -10.96
C LEU A 43 -5.53 2.69 -10.79
N TYR A 44 -4.92 3.82 -10.47
CA TYR A 44 -5.62 5.09 -10.31
C TYR A 44 -6.33 5.50 -11.61
N ALA A 45 -5.63 5.42 -12.75
CA ALA A 45 -6.22 5.72 -14.05
C ALA A 45 -7.40 4.78 -14.39
N ALA A 46 -7.26 3.47 -14.14
CA ALA A 46 -8.34 2.50 -14.37
C ALA A 46 -9.56 2.75 -13.48
N CYS A 47 -9.35 3.05 -12.19
CA CYS A 47 -10.44 3.44 -11.27
C CYS A 47 -11.12 4.73 -11.74
N LYS A 48 -10.36 5.75 -12.16
CA LYS A 48 -10.90 7.00 -12.72
C LYS A 48 -11.66 6.81 -14.04
N ALA A 49 -11.27 5.83 -14.84
CA ALA A 49 -11.94 5.46 -16.09
C ALA A 49 -13.14 4.52 -15.89
N GLY A 50 -13.45 4.08 -14.66
CA GLY A 50 -14.53 3.14 -14.37
C GLY A 50 -14.26 1.70 -14.84
N SER A 51 -13.03 1.40 -15.27
CA SER A 51 -12.64 0.08 -15.81
C SER A 51 -11.82 -0.76 -14.82
N GLY A 52 -11.56 -0.24 -13.62
CA GLY A 52 -10.79 -0.92 -12.57
C GLY A 52 -11.46 -0.86 -11.20
N SER A 53 -10.92 -1.65 -10.26
CA SER A 53 -11.38 -1.68 -8.87
C SER A 53 -11.06 -0.38 -8.14
N CYS A 54 -12.06 0.15 -7.42
CA CYS A 54 -11.94 1.32 -6.56
C CYS A 54 -12.20 0.90 -5.10
N PRO A 55 -11.63 1.61 -4.11
CA PRO A 55 -10.85 2.84 -4.24
C PRO A 55 -9.41 2.59 -4.70
N ALA A 56 -8.85 3.52 -5.47
CA ALA A 56 -7.43 3.56 -5.79
C ALA A 56 -6.88 4.94 -5.42
N ALA A 57 -5.83 4.99 -4.59
CA ALA A 57 -5.17 6.24 -4.22
C ALA A 57 -4.44 6.87 -5.41
N ALA A 58 -4.25 8.19 -5.38
CA ALA A 58 -3.40 8.86 -6.36
C ALA A 58 -1.95 8.36 -6.26
N PRO A 59 -1.17 8.38 -7.36
CA PRO A 59 0.24 7.99 -7.34
C PRO A 59 1.04 8.87 -6.38
N GLY A 60 1.81 8.23 -5.50
CA GLY A 60 2.55 8.89 -4.42
C GLY A 60 1.79 8.94 -3.10
N SER A 61 0.50 8.59 -3.11
CA SER A 61 -0.40 8.64 -1.94
C SER A 61 -0.86 7.26 -1.48
N SER A 62 -0.19 6.18 -1.90
CA SER A 62 -0.48 4.81 -1.45
C SER A 62 0.60 4.30 -0.50
N ALA A 63 0.19 3.75 0.64
CA ALA A 63 1.09 3.12 1.60
C ALA A 63 1.92 1.96 1.00
N HIS A 64 1.39 1.25 0.00
CA HIS A 64 2.13 0.19 -0.70
C HIS A 64 3.38 0.71 -1.41
N GLN A 65 3.39 1.96 -1.87
CA GLN A 65 4.57 2.53 -2.53
C GLN A 65 5.76 2.62 -1.58
N TYR A 66 5.48 2.80 -0.29
CA TYR A 66 6.48 3.00 0.75
C TYR A 66 6.74 1.73 1.58
N GLY A 67 6.18 0.58 1.18
CA GLY A 67 6.27 -0.66 1.97
C GLY A 67 5.56 -0.59 3.32
N ARG A 68 4.54 0.27 3.42
CA ARG A 68 3.77 0.52 4.66
C ARG A 68 2.35 -0.06 4.60
N ALA A 69 2.06 -0.96 3.66
CA ALA A 69 0.81 -1.70 3.58
C ALA A 69 1.00 -3.12 3.04
N LEU A 70 0.01 -3.97 3.31
CA LEU A 70 -0.15 -5.33 2.80
C LEU A 70 -1.60 -5.56 2.41
N ASP A 71 -1.81 -6.13 1.22
CA ASP A 71 -3.06 -6.76 0.83
C ASP A 71 -2.95 -8.25 1.13
N VAL A 72 -3.78 -8.74 2.04
CA VAL A 72 -3.81 -10.13 2.50
C VAL A 72 -5.10 -10.80 2.05
N ASN A 73 -4.99 -12.00 1.51
CA ASN A 73 -6.12 -12.84 1.11
C ASN A 73 -6.12 -14.15 1.89
N GLY A 74 -7.12 -15.01 1.63
CA GLY A 74 -7.23 -16.33 2.27
C GLY A 74 -7.98 -16.33 3.61
N PHE A 75 -8.76 -15.29 3.88
CA PHE A 75 -9.67 -15.19 5.02
C PHE A 75 -11.04 -14.61 4.59
N SER A 76 -12.04 -14.74 5.46
CA SER A 76 -13.32 -14.04 5.36
C SER A 76 -13.38 -12.94 6.41
N ALA A 77 -13.54 -11.69 5.97
CA ALA A 77 -13.61 -10.54 6.87
C ALA A 77 -14.76 -10.61 7.88
N GLN A 78 -15.82 -11.38 7.58
CA GLN A 78 -16.96 -11.59 8.47
C GLN A 78 -16.71 -12.74 9.45
N ARG A 79 -16.24 -13.90 8.95
CA ARG A 79 -16.04 -15.10 9.77
C ARG A 79 -14.83 -14.97 10.70
N ASP A 80 -13.75 -14.41 10.17
CA ASP A 80 -12.45 -14.38 10.84
C ASP A 80 -12.22 -13.06 11.61
N ARG A 81 -13.22 -12.16 11.63
CA ARG A 81 -13.13 -10.81 12.20
C ARG A 81 -12.53 -10.79 13.59
N LYS A 82 -13.09 -11.58 14.51
CA LYS A 82 -12.65 -11.62 15.92
C LYS A 82 -11.19 -12.08 16.04
N THR A 83 -10.78 -13.04 15.21
CA THR A 83 -9.40 -13.53 15.17
C THR A 83 -8.47 -12.43 14.69
N ILE A 84 -8.81 -11.75 13.59
CA ILE A 84 -8.03 -10.63 13.05
C ILE A 84 -7.93 -9.49 14.07
N GLU A 85 -9.05 -9.10 14.69
CA GLU A 85 -9.09 -8.05 15.73
C GLU A 85 -8.21 -8.43 16.94
N SER A 86 -8.21 -9.69 17.38
CA SER A 86 -7.34 -10.14 18.47
C SER A 86 -5.84 -10.08 18.13
N VAL A 87 -5.48 -10.28 16.86
CA VAL A 87 -4.11 -10.06 16.39
C VAL A 87 -3.81 -8.56 16.37
N LEU A 88 -4.71 -7.73 15.83
CA LEU A 88 -4.54 -6.27 15.77
C LEU A 88 -4.38 -5.60 17.13
N ILE A 89 -4.98 -6.12 18.20
CA ILE A 89 -4.76 -5.63 19.58
C ILE A 89 -3.28 -5.68 19.97
N ARG A 90 -2.52 -6.66 19.46
CA ARG A 90 -1.08 -6.81 19.71
C ARG A 90 -0.22 -5.96 18.76
N HIS A 91 -0.82 -5.38 17.73
CA HIS A 91 -0.18 -4.54 16.71
C HIS A 91 -0.95 -3.20 16.58
N PRO A 92 -0.95 -2.36 17.63
CA PRO A 92 -1.83 -1.18 17.72
C PRO A 92 -1.53 -0.10 16.68
N ASP A 93 -0.34 -0.12 16.10
CA ASP A 93 0.10 0.78 15.04
C ASP A 93 -0.38 0.36 13.64
N ILE A 94 -1.09 -0.76 13.52
CA ILE A 94 -1.69 -1.23 12.28
C ILE A 94 -3.19 -0.93 12.28
N GLU A 95 -3.68 -0.51 11.12
CA GLU A 95 -5.10 -0.37 10.84
C GLU A 95 -5.52 -1.31 9.72
N TRP A 96 -6.79 -1.69 9.77
CA TRP A 96 -7.42 -2.59 8.82
C TRP A 96 -8.46 -1.83 8.01
N GLY A 97 -8.42 -1.98 6.69
CA GLY A 97 -9.29 -1.30 5.75
C GLY A 97 -10.78 -1.67 5.88
N VAL A 98 -11.12 -2.67 6.70
CA VAL A 98 -12.53 -2.99 7.00
C VAL A 98 -13.27 -1.87 7.74
N ASP A 99 -12.54 -1.06 8.52
CA ASP A 99 -13.13 0.01 9.35
C ASP A 99 -13.14 1.37 8.64
N TRP A 100 -12.75 1.42 7.37
CA TRP A 100 -12.72 2.65 6.59
C TRP A 100 -14.09 3.02 6.02
N LYS A 101 -14.27 4.32 5.75
CA LYS A 101 -15.48 4.83 5.07
C LYS A 101 -15.69 4.15 3.72
N VAL A 102 -14.60 3.89 3.00
CA VAL A 102 -14.60 3.03 1.81
C VAL A 102 -13.90 1.75 2.20
N VAL A 103 -14.70 0.70 2.37
CA VAL A 103 -14.27 -0.58 2.94
C VAL A 103 -13.33 -1.30 1.98
N ASP A 104 -12.16 -1.70 2.48
CA ASP A 104 -11.15 -2.46 1.75
C ASP A 104 -10.62 -3.63 2.61
N PRO A 105 -11.34 -4.77 2.64
CA PRO A 105 -11.05 -5.82 3.60
C PRO A 105 -9.67 -6.49 3.45
N PRO A 106 -9.09 -6.69 2.25
CA PRO A 106 -7.73 -7.22 2.14
C PRO A 106 -6.65 -6.30 2.73
N HIS A 107 -6.90 -5.00 2.84
CA HIS A 107 -5.86 -3.99 3.06
C HIS A 107 -5.53 -3.78 4.55
N PHE A 108 -4.25 -3.91 4.90
CA PHE A 108 -3.69 -3.57 6.21
C PHE A 108 -2.56 -2.56 6.03
N GLN A 109 -2.48 -1.54 6.88
CA GLN A 109 -1.39 -0.56 6.79
C GLN A 109 -0.95 -0.02 8.15
N ILE A 110 0.23 0.58 8.16
CA ILE A 110 0.68 1.39 9.30
C ILE A 110 -0.23 2.61 9.44
N ARG A 111 -0.75 2.85 10.64
CA ARG A 111 -1.48 4.07 11.00
C ARG A 111 -0.60 5.28 10.78
N ASN A 112 -1.13 6.32 10.14
CA ASN A 112 -0.39 7.53 9.81
C ASN A 112 0.92 7.26 9.03
N TRP A 113 0.96 6.22 8.18
CA TRP A 113 2.15 5.78 7.43
C TRP A 113 2.91 6.89 6.70
N SER A 114 2.24 7.97 6.31
CA SER A 114 2.83 9.09 5.58
C SER A 114 3.65 10.03 6.48
N ARG A 115 3.49 9.94 7.81
CA ARG A 115 4.28 10.72 8.76
C ARG A 115 5.70 10.17 8.85
N GLY A 116 6.67 11.07 8.72
CA GLY A 116 8.10 10.71 8.82
C GLY A 116 8.74 10.20 7.54
N LEU A 117 8.03 10.21 6.40
CA LEU A 117 8.64 9.90 5.11
C LEU A 117 9.78 10.88 4.80
N SER A 118 10.95 10.33 4.56
CA SER A 118 12.14 11.07 4.14
C SER A 118 11.92 11.71 2.76
N PHE A 119 12.72 12.74 2.46
CA PHE A 119 12.70 13.34 1.14
C PHE A 119 13.05 12.33 0.04
N SER A 120 14.00 11.42 0.31
CA SER A 120 14.40 10.35 -0.61
C SER A 120 13.22 9.43 -0.95
N GLU A 121 12.48 8.96 0.05
CA GLU A 121 11.28 8.12 -0.17
C GLU A 121 10.23 8.86 -1.02
N LYS A 122 9.98 10.14 -0.75
CA LYS A 122 9.04 10.93 -1.56
C LYS A 122 9.51 11.08 -3.00
N ILE A 123 10.82 11.21 -3.21
CA ILE A 123 11.41 11.30 -4.55
C ILE A 123 11.27 9.99 -5.31
N PHE A 124 11.80 8.89 -4.77
CA PHE A 124 11.89 7.62 -5.49
C PHE A 124 10.59 6.82 -5.47
N ASP A 125 10.02 6.59 -4.28
CA ASP A 125 8.79 5.80 -4.11
C ASP A 125 7.53 6.63 -4.39
N GLY A 126 7.54 7.89 -3.94
CA GLY A 126 6.45 8.84 -4.11
C GLY A 126 6.34 9.41 -5.54
N GLY A 127 7.40 9.31 -6.33
CA GLY A 127 7.42 9.70 -7.73
C GLY A 127 7.62 11.20 -7.98
N LEU A 128 8.13 11.97 -7.01
CA LEU A 128 8.51 13.37 -7.29
C LEU A 128 9.59 13.47 -8.39
N TRP A 129 10.33 12.39 -8.67
CA TRP A 129 11.23 12.31 -9.82
C TRP A 129 10.52 12.58 -11.16
N VAL A 130 9.24 12.22 -11.30
CA VAL A 130 8.46 12.47 -12.53
C VAL A 130 8.36 13.98 -12.77
N TRP A 131 8.08 14.76 -11.72
CA TRP A 131 8.01 16.22 -11.81
C TRP A 131 9.37 16.85 -12.08
N ALA A 132 10.45 16.29 -11.50
CA ALA A 132 11.80 16.75 -11.80
C ALA A 132 12.13 16.56 -13.30
N VAL A 133 11.79 15.41 -13.88
CA VAL A 133 11.98 15.15 -15.32
C VAL A 133 11.16 16.13 -16.17
N ILE A 134 9.88 16.33 -15.84
CA ILE A 134 9.03 17.31 -16.54
C ILE A 134 9.64 18.72 -16.48
N ALA A 135 10.09 19.15 -15.30
CA ALA A 135 10.70 20.46 -15.12
C ALA A 135 11.98 20.62 -15.96
N ILE A 136 12.85 19.60 -15.99
CA ILE A 136 14.07 19.60 -16.81
C ILE A 136 13.74 19.73 -18.29
N ILE A 137 12.74 18.98 -18.78
CA ILE A 137 12.29 19.05 -20.18
C ILE A 137 11.76 20.44 -20.51
N LEU A 138 10.91 21.02 -19.65
CA LEU A 138 10.37 22.36 -19.85
C LEU A 138 11.47 23.42 -19.87
N ILE A 139 12.42 23.37 -18.95
CA ILE A 139 13.58 24.29 -18.92
C ILE A 139 14.39 24.15 -20.21
N TYR A 140 14.67 22.92 -20.64
CA TYR A 140 15.42 22.68 -21.88
C TYR A 140 14.71 23.26 -23.11
N ILE A 141 13.39 23.15 -23.19
CA ILE A 141 12.61 23.70 -24.32
C ILE A 141 12.59 25.24 -24.27
N LEU A 142 12.49 25.84 -23.08
CA LEU A 142 12.35 27.29 -22.92
C LEU A 142 13.68 28.06 -23.02
N VAL A 143 14.82 27.40 -22.76
CA VAL A 143 16.17 28.00 -22.81
C VAL A 143 16.83 27.77 -24.18
N ARG A 144 16.14 27.07 -25.09
CA ARG A 144 16.57 26.86 -26.48
C ARG A 144 15.90 27.87 -27.41
#